data_AF-A0A7S1V4B6-F1
#
_entry.id   AF-A0A7S1V4B6-F1
#
_cell.length_a   1.000
_cell.length_b   1.000
_cell.length_c   1.000
_cell.angle_alpha   90.00
_cell.angle_beta   90.00
_cell.angle_gamma   90.00
#
_symmetry.space_group_name_H-M   'P 1'
#
loop_
_entity.id
_entity.type
_entity.pdbx_description
1 polymer ?
#
loop_
_entity_poly.entity_id
_entity_poly.type
_entity_poly.pdbx_seq_one_letter_code
_entity_poly.pdbx_strand_id
1 'polypeptide(L)'
;EESVRLRQEAIEVAQEAEVTILFGGLPESYESEAFDRPTMTLPPNHVKLIKAVAKTIPSSKLIVVVTNGSVVCMKEWIDDAGAVMESWLLGQAGGRAVCDLILGRANPSGRLAQTMSLAKEDVPTGAWFPGEHHQVQHREGLNVGYRYYETYQKDVAFPFGHGLSYTKFEYQNLVAKVVKDTE
;
A
#
# COMPACT_ATOMS: atom_id res chain seq x y z
N GLU A 1 -14.76 -24.40 -3.42
CA GLU A 1 -14.29 -25.41 -2.45
C GLU A 1 -12.79 -25.32 -2.19
N GLU A 2 -11.96 -25.30 -3.24
CA GLU A 2 -10.50 -25.19 -3.12
C GLU A 2 -10.01 -23.96 -2.33
N SER A 3 -10.50 -22.75 -2.64
CA SER A 3 -10.12 -21.54 -1.89
C SER A 3 -10.49 -21.59 -0.40
N VAL A 4 -11.54 -22.34 -0.03
CA VAL A 4 -11.91 -22.53 1.38
C VAL A 4 -10.91 -23.48 2.04
N ARG A 5 -10.58 -24.60 1.38
CA ARG A 5 -9.58 -25.57 1.84
C ARG A 5 -8.20 -24.93 2.04
N LEU A 6 -7.69 -24.21 1.04
CA LEU A 6 -6.37 -23.55 1.11
C LEU A 6 -6.32 -22.48 2.20
N ARG A 7 -7.42 -21.76 2.43
CA ARG A 7 -7.49 -20.79 3.53
C ARG A 7 -7.47 -21.48 4.89
N GLN A 8 -8.14 -22.62 5.03
CA GLN A 8 -8.11 -23.41 6.26
C GLN A 8 -6.71 -23.95 6.54
N GLU A 9 -6.03 -24.48 5.52
CA GLU A 9 -4.64 -24.94 5.60
C GLU A 9 -3.69 -23.80 6.04
N ALA A 10 -3.86 -22.60 5.48
CA ALA A 10 -3.07 -21.43 5.88
C ALA A 10 -3.31 -21.01 7.33
N ILE A 11 -4.55 -21.15 7.85
CA ILE A 11 -4.87 -20.87 9.26
C ILE A 11 -4.13 -21.86 10.17
N GLU A 12 -4.20 -23.16 9.85
CA GLU A 12 -3.56 -24.21 10.65
C GLU A 12 -2.05 -24.00 10.75
N VAL A 13 -1.39 -23.65 9.63
CA VAL A 13 0.05 -23.33 9.63
C VAL A 13 0.35 -22.07 10.45
N ALA A 14 -0.51 -21.04 10.35
CA ALA A 14 -0.30 -19.78 11.06
C ALA A 14 -0.41 -19.93 12.58
N GLN A 15 -1.30 -20.80 13.08
CA GLN A 15 -1.50 -21.04 14.51
C GLN A 15 -0.29 -21.68 15.20
N GLU A 16 0.48 -22.49 14.47
CA GLU A 16 1.69 -23.15 14.96
C GLU A 16 2.96 -22.29 14.80
N ALA A 17 2.88 -21.20 14.04
CA ALA A 17 4.03 -20.34 13.74
C ALA A 17 4.29 -19.28 14.83
N GLU A 18 5.57 -18.96 15.07
CA GLU A 18 5.94 -17.83 15.93
C GLU A 18 5.57 -16.48 15.31
N VAL A 19 5.78 -16.36 13.99
CA VAL A 19 5.45 -15.20 13.15
C VAL A 19 4.90 -15.72 11.83
N THR A 20 3.80 -15.14 11.36
CA THR A 20 3.20 -15.45 10.06
C THR A 20 3.45 -14.30 9.09
N ILE A 21 3.98 -14.62 7.90
CA ILE A 21 4.20 -13.66 6.82
C ILE A 21 3.29 -14.03 5.66
N LEU A 22 2.27 -13.20 5.39
CA LEU A 22 1.38 -13.37 4.24
C LEU A 22 1.85 -12.49 3.09
N PHE A 23 2.03 -13.11 1.93
CA PHE A 23 2.25 -12.40 0.67
C PHE A 23 0.91 -12.20 -0.02
N GLY A 24 0.50 -10.96 -0.14
CA GLY A 24 -0.71 -10.54 -0.85
C GLY A 24 -0.34 -9.52 -1.91
N GLY A 25 -1.23 -9.32 -2.87
CA GLY A 25 -0.94 -8.40 -3.96
C GLY A 25 -1.97 -8.47 -5.07
N LEU A 26 -1.63 -7.83 -6.17
CA LEU A 26 -2.40 -7.84 -7.40
C LEU A 26 -1.78 -8.85 -8.38
N PRO A 27 -2.57 -9.81 -8.90
CA PRO A 27 -2.10 -10.70 -9.95
C PRO A 27 -1.94 -9.93 -11.26
N GLU A 28 -1.20 -10.49 -12.21
CA GLU A 28 -1.00 -9.92 -13.56
C GLU A 28 -2.34 -9.64 -14.28
N SER A 29 -3.37 -10.47 -14.06
CA SER A 29 -4.71 -10.26 -14.61
C SER A 29 -5.42 -9.02 -14.06
N TYR A 30 -4.92 -8.43 -12.97
CA TYR A 30 -5.45 -7.21 -12.38
C TYR A 30 -4.61 -6.00 -12.75
N GLU A 31 -3.35 -6.16 -13.15
CA GLU A 31 -2.45 -5.06 -13.52
C GLU A 31 -1.64 -5.47 -14.74
N SER A 32 -2.11 -5.04 -15.91
CA SER A 32 -1.38 -5.22 -17.16
C SER A 32 -1.55 -4.00 -18.05
N GLU A 33 -0.81 -4.00 -19.15
CA GLU A 33 -0.94 -2.98 -20.18
C GLU A 33 -2.34 -3.02 -20.80
N ALA A 34 -2.79 -1.86 -21.30
CA ALA A 34 -4.01 -1.69 -22.10
C ALA A 34 -5.34 -1.73 -21.33
N PHE A 35 -5.35 -1.86 -20.01
CA PHE A 35 -6.56 -1.67 -19.22
C PHE A 35 -6.31 -1.04 -17.86
N ASP A 36 -7.33 -0.36 -17.35
CA ASP A 36 -7.36 0.18 -15.99
C ASP A 36 -8.09 -0.76 -15.04
N ARG A 37 -7.71 -0.72 -13.77
CA ARG A 37 -8.39 -1.51 -12.73
C ARG A 37 -9.80 -0.96 -12.46
N PRO A 38 -10.80 -1.85 -12.30
CA PRO A 38 -12.14 -1.42 -11.89
C PRO A 38 -12.17 -1.00 -10.40
N THR A 39 -11.30 -1.59 -9.57
CA THR A 39 -11.24 -1.36 -8.13
C THR A 39 -9.81 -1.02 -7.68
N MET A 40 -9.71 -0.50 -6.45
CA MET A 40 -8.43 -0.27 -5.77
C MET A 40 -8.21 -1.24 -4.61
N THR A 41 -9.00 -2.31 -4.48
CA THR A 41 -8.86 -3.28 -3.39
C THR A 41 -7.95 -4.44 -3.79
N LEU A 42 -7.37 -5.11 -2.79
CA LEU A 42 -6.79 -6.44 -3.02
C LEU A 42 -7.87 -7.41 -3.51
N PRO A 43 -7.49 -8.51 -4.20
CA PRO A 43 -8.42 -9.58 -4.54
C PRO A 43 -9.22 -10.03 -3.31
N PRO A 44 -10.56 -10.18 -3.40
CA PRO A 44 -11.39 -10.45 -2.23
C PRO A 44 -11.00 -11.70 -1.44
N ASN A 45 -10.42 -12.70 -2.10
CA ASN A 45 -9.87 -13.90 -1.47
C ASN A 45 -8.62 -13.61 -0.62
N HIS A 46 -7.77 -12.65 -1.00
CA HIS A 46 -6.62 -12.22 -0.21
C HIS A 46 -7.08 -11.50 1.06
N VAL A 47 -8.04 -10.59 0.94
CA VAL A 47 -8.63 -9.92 2.12
C VAL A 47 -9.28 -10.92 3.07
N LYS A 48 -10.02 -11.90 2.54
CA LYS A 48 -10.61 -12.99 3.34
C LYS A 48 -9.55 -13.84 4.03
N LEU A 49 -8.41 -14.09 3.39
CA LEU A 49 -7.29 -14.83 3.99
C LEU A 49 -6.66 -14.04 5.14
N ILE A 50 -6.30 -12.78 4.93
CA ILE A 50 -5.71 -11.89 5.96
C ILE A 50 -6.62 -11.85 7.19
N LYS A 51 -7.91 -11.56 6.99
CA LYS A 51 -8.90 -11.52 8.08
C LYS A 51 -9.09 -12.85 8.79
N ALA A 52 -9.00 -13.96 8.07
CA ALA A 52 -9.18 -15.27 8.69
C ALA A 52 -7.97 -15.63 9.57
N VAL A 53 -6.75 -15.39 9.07
CA VAL A 53 -5.52 -15.61 9.84
C VAL A 53 -5.48 -14.69 11.06
N ALA A 54 -5.74 -13.40 10.90
CA ALA A 54 -5.74 -12.41 11.98
C ALA A 54 -6.72 -12.71 13.13
N LYS A 55 -7.80 -13.45 12.85
CA LYS A 55 -8.75 -13.91 13.89
C LYS A 55 -8.22 -15.05 14.75
N THR A 56 -7.17 -15.73 14.30
CA THR A 56 -6.67 -16.97 14.93
C THR A 56 -5.32 -16.81 15.61
N ILE A 57 -4.59 -15.73 15.29
CA ILE A 57 -3.30 -15.40 15.90
C ILE A 57 -3.31 -13.94 16.37
N PRO A 58 -2.50 -13.58 17.39
CA PRO A 58 -2.30 -12.17 17.74
C PRO A 58 -1.84 -11.34 16.54
N SER A 59 -2.45 -10.17 16.31
CA SER A 59 -2.10 -9.31 15.17
C SER A 59 -0.62 -8.94 15.15
N SER A 60 0.02 -8.78 16.32
CA SER A 60 1.47 -8.53 16.45
C SER A 60 2.37 -9.61 15.83
N LYS A 61 1.84 -10.80 15.53
CA LYS A 61 2.54 -11.90 14.85
C LYS A 61 2.27 -11.97 13.35
N LEU A 62 1.40 -11.11 12.82
CA LEU A 62 1.02 -11.11 11.41
C LEU A 62 1.70 -9.97 10.65
N ILE A 63 2.54 -10.34 9.69
CA ILE A 63 3.17 -9.44 8.73
C ILE A 63 2.51 -9.65 7.37
N VAL A 64 2.04 -8.58 6.74
CA VAL A 64 1.53 -8.63 5.36
C VAL A 64 2.50 -7.93 4.42
N VAL A 65 3.07 -8.67 3.47
CA VAL A 65 3.87 -8.12 2.38
C VAL A 65 2.95 -7.91 1.18
N VAL A 66 2.86 -6.68 0.68
CA VAL A 66 1.97 -6.30 -0.42
C VAL A 66 2.77 -6.08 -1.70
N THR A 67 2.38 -6.73 -2.79
CA THR A 67 3.02 -6.65 -4.12
C THR A 67 2.01 -6.15 -5.16
N ASN A 68 2.22 -4.93 -5.65
CA ASN A 68 1.27 -4.22 -6.52
C ASN A 68 2.01 -3.16 -7.34
N GLY A 69 1.54 -2.88 -8.55
CA GLY A 69 2.08 -1.83 -9.42
C GLY A 69 1.64 -0.43 -9.01
N SER A 70 0.44 -0.30 -8.46
CA SER A 70 -0.14 0.96 -7.98
C SER A 70 -0.88 0.76 -6.64
N VAL A 71 -1.29 1.86 -6.01
CA VAL A 71 -1.96 1.89 -4.70
C VAL A 71 -3.09 0.87 -4.60
N VAL A 72 -3.13 0.12 -3.49
CA VAL A 72 -4.29 -0.64 -3.03
C VAL A 72 -4.83 -0.08 -1.72
N CYS A 73 -6.16 0.08 -1.62
CA CYS A 73 -6.85 0.51 -0.42
C CYS A 73 -6.76 -0.60 0.64
N MET A 74 -6.26 -0.24 1.82
CA MET A 74 -6.01 -1.19 2.91
C MET A 74 -7.05 -1.10 4.04
N LYS A 75 -7.99 -0.15 3.98
CA LYS A 75 -8.99 0.14 5.03
C LYS A 75 -9.72 -1.11 5.54
N GLU A 76 -9.94 -2.10 4.67
CA GLU A 76 -10.64 -3.31 5.06
C GLU A 76 -9.88 -4.20 6.03
N TRP A 77 -8.54 -4.15 6.06
CA TRP A 77 -7.70 -5.15 6.75
C TRP A 77 -6.45 -4.59 7.41
N ILE A 78 -6.14 -3.30 7.27
CA ILE A 78 -4.90 -2.71 7.78
C ILE A 78 -4.73 -2.90 9.30
N ASP A 79 -5.83 -2.78 10.05
CA ASP A 79 -5.82 -2.92 11.52
C ASP A 79 -5.73 -4.38 11.99
N ASP A 80 -5.89 -5.35 11.07
CA ASP A 80 -5.77 -6.78 11.36
C ASP A 80 -4.29 -7.25 11.38
N ALA A 81 -3.37 -6.46 10.80
CA ALA A 81 -1.95 -6.80 10.68
C ALA A 81 -1.08 -6.00 11.67
N GLY A 82 -0.14 -6.68 12.32
CA GLY A 82 0.83 -6.04 13.22
C GLY A 82 1.92 -5.27 12.48
N ALA A 83 2.20 -5.66 11.23
CA ALA A 83 3.07 -4.92 10.33
C ALA A 83 2.65 -5.12 8.87
N VAL A 84 2.88 -4.10 8.05
CA VAL A 84 2.68 -4.13 6.59
C VAL A 84 3.93 -3.65 5.88
N MET A 85 4.37 -4.40 4.88
CA MET A 85 5.47 -4.03 3.99
C MET A 85 4.92 -3.85 2.57
N GLU A 86 4.77 -2.60 2.15
CA GLU A 86 4.54 -2.27 0.74
C GLU A 86 5.83 -2.49 -0.05
N SER A 87 5.81 -3.45 -0.97
CA SER A 87 6.98 -3.91 -1.71
C SER A 87 6.96 -3.52 -3.18
N TRP A 88 5.84 -3.03 -3.72
CA TRP A 88 5.68 -2.74 -5.14
C TRP A 88 6.04 -3.94 -6.04
N LEU A 89 6.63 -3.69 -7.21
CA LEU A 89 7.18 -4.71 -8.11
C LEU A 89 8.71 -4.68 -8.05
N LEU A 90 9.31 -5.57 -7.25
CA LEU A 90 10.74 -5.54 -6.90
C LEU A 90 11.71 -6.12 -7.96
N GLY A 91 11.20 -6.62 -9.08
CA GLY A 91 12.01 -7.30 -10.10
C GLY A 91 12.69 -8.57 -9.59
N GLN A 92 13.70 -9.04 -10.32
CA GLN A 92 14.31 -10.38 -10.14
C GLN A 92 14.99 -10.61 -8.77
N ALA A 93 15.40 -9.54 -8.08
CA ALA A 93 16.07 -9.62 -6.77
C ALA A 93 15.10 -9.45 -5.59
N GLY A 94 13.79 -9.35 -5.85
CA GLY A 94 12.79 -8.96 -4.85
C GLY A 94 12.71 -9.89 -3.65
N GLY A 95 12.73 -11.19 -3.86
CA GLY A 95 12.68 -12.16 -2.75
C GLY A 95 13.85 -11.97 -1.77
N ARG A 96 15.06 -11.69 -2.28
CA ARG A 96 16.21 -11.42 -1.42
C ARG A 96 16.07 -10.10 -0.68
N ALA A 97 15.60 -9.06 -1.35
CA ALA A 97 15.38 -7.75 -0.75
C ALA A 97 14.36 -7.80 0.41
N VAL A 98 13.23 -8.48 0.22
CA VAL A 98 12.21 -8.66 1.27
C VAL A 98 12.81 -9.40 2.47
N CYS A 99 13.56 -10.49 2.25
CA CYS A 99 14.21 -11.22 3.33
C CYS A 99 15.21 -10.36 4.11
N ASP A 100 16.05 -9.59 3.41
CA ASP A 100 17.05 -8.75 4.08
C ASP A 100 16.39 -7.62 4.89
N LEU A 101 15.23 -7.10 4.46
CA LEU A 101 14.44 -6.15 5.23
C LEU A 101 13.77 -6.82 6.44
N ILE A 102 12.99 -7.88 6.24
CA ILE A 102 12.27 -8.56 7.35
C ILE A 102 13.23 -9.02 8.45
N LEU A 103 14.42 -9.51 8.07
CA LEU A 103 15.44 -9.96 9.02
C LEU A 103 16.31 -8.83 9.60
N GLY A 104 16.06 -7.57 9.23
CA GLY A 104 16.81 -6.41 9.71
C GLY A 104 18.26 -6.33 9.22
N ARG A 105 18.63 -7.09 8.17
CA ARG A 105 19.95 -7.00 7.51
C ARG A 105 20.09 -5.71 6.72
N ALA A 106 18.95 -5.18 6.26
CA ALA A 106 18.81 -3.83 5.72
C ALA A 106 17.69 -3.10 6.48
N ASN A 107 17.82 -1.78 6.59
CA ASN A 107 16.80 -0.93 7.21
C ASN A 107 15.85 -0.39 6.13
N PRO A 108 14.51 -0.54 6.24
CA PRO A 108 13.59 0.09 5.31
C PRO A 108 13.77 1.60 5.31
N SER A 109 13.91 2.16 4.11
CA SER A 109 14.13 3.59 3.88
C SER A 109 13.24 4.18 2.79
N GLY A 110 12.30 3.38 2.27
CA GLY A 110 11.36 3.81 1.23
C GLY A 110 10.41 4.91 1.72
N ARG A 111 10.02 5.78 0.80
CA ARG A 111 9.03 6.85 1.02
C ARG A 111 7.98 6.75 -0.09
N LEU A 112 6.70 6.83 0.27
CA LEU A 112 5.61 6.71 -0.69
C LEU A 112 5.69 7.81 -1.76
N ALA A 113 5.79 7.40 -3.03
CA ALA A 113 5.71 8.32 -4.17
C ALA A 113 4.26 8.66 -4.58
N GLN A 114 3.28 7.98 -3.97
CA GLN A 114 1.84 8.18 -4.19
C GLN A 114 1.13 8.23 -2.84
N THR A 115 0.11 9.08 -2.73
CA THR A 115 -0.80 9.05 -1.58
C THR A 115 -1.65 7.78 -1.63
N MET A 116 -1.74 7.04 -0.53
CA MET A 116 -2.66 5.91 -0.40
C MET A 116 -3.99 6.40 0.15
N SER A 117 -5.03 6.41 -0.69
CA SER A 117 -6.39 6.84 -0.31
C SER A 117 -7.10 5.79 0.55
N LEU A 118 -8.13 6.21 1.28
CA LEU A 118 -8.97 5.30 2.07
C LEU A 118 -9.89 4.45 1.17
N ALA A 119 -10.44 5.07 0.13
CA ALA A 119 -11.26 4.43 -0.90
C ALA A 119 -10.96 4.99 -2.30
N LYS A 120 -11.55 4.38 -3.34
CA LYS A 120 -11.42 4.84 -4.72
C LYS A 120 -12.12 6.19 -4.92
N GLU A 121 -13.23 6.36 -4.23
CA GLU A 121 -14.10 7.54 -4.28
C GLU A 121 -13.43 8.77 -3.67
N ASP A 122 -12.42 8.57 -2.82
CA ASP A 122 -11.62 9.64 -2.20
C ASP A 122 -10.48 10.13 -3.11
N VAL A 123 -10.24 9.46 -4.25
CA VAL A 123 -9.30 9.95 -5.27
C VAL A 123 -9.97 11.10 -5.99
N PRO A 124 -9.28 12.24 -6.25
CA PRO A 124 -9.89 13.38 -6.92
C PRO A 124 -10.55 12.95 -8.24
N THR A 125 -9.95 12.06 -9.02
CA THR A 125 -10.50 11.57 -10.29
C THR A 125 -11.48 10.40 -10.17
N GLY A 126 -11.72 9.88 -8.96
CA GLY A 126 -12.39 8.59 -8.74
C GLY A 126 -13.82 8.51 -9.29
N ALA A 127 -14.54 9.64 -9.32
CA ALA A 127 -15.92 9.70 -9.80
C ALA A 127 -16.06 9.94 -11.32
N TRP A 128 -15.00 10.33 -12.02
CA TRP A 128 -15.06 10.69 -13.46
C TRP A 128 -14.03 10.03 -14.35
N PHE A 129 -13.08 9.27 -13.80
CA PHE A 129 -12.25 8.35 -14.58
C PHE A 129 -13.02 7.04 -14.85
N PRO A 130 -13.03 6.48 -16.07
CA PRO A 130 -12.17 6.77 -17.23
C PRO A 130 -12.79 7.72 -18.27
N GLY A 131 -13.71 8.60 -17.87
CA GLY A 131 -14.41 9.53 -18.75
C GLY A 131 -15.56 8.89 -19.54
N GLU A 132 -16.10 9.66 -20.48
CA GLU A 132 -17.23 9.29 -21.33
C GLU A 132 -16.97 9.74 -22.77
N HIS A 133 -17.61 9.10 -23.76
CA HIS A 133 -17.55 9.51 -25.17
C HIS A 133 -16.12 9.70 -25.72
N HIS A 134 -15.19 8.82 -25.31
CA HIS A 134 -13.77 8.88 -25.68
C HIS A 134 -13.04 10.15 -25.24
N GLN A 135 -13.51 10.83 -24.19
CA GLN A 135 -12.88 12.01 -23.61
C GLN A 135 -12.72 11.87 -22.10
N VAL A 136 -11.55 12.26 -21.60
CA VAL A 136 -11.25 12.36 -20.17
C VAL A 136 -10.93 13.79 -19.84
N GLN A 137 -11.69 14.39 -18.92
CA GLN A 137 -11.47 15.76 -18.46
C GLN A 137 -10.68 15.74 -17.15
N HIS A 138 -9.54 16.43 -17.15
CA HIS A 138 -8.70 16.64 -15.96
C HIS A 138 -9.31 17.73 -15.05
N ARG A 139 -10.45 17.41 -14.43
CA ARG A 139 -11.24 18.34 -13.61
C ARG A 139 -10.55 18.74 -12.30
N GLU A 140 -9.63 17.91 -11.83
CA GLU A 140 -8.81 18.14 -10.65
C GLU A 140 -7.80 19.29 -10.83
N GLY A 141 -7.48 19.67 -12.08
CA GLY A 141 -6.51 20.72 -12.37
C GLY A 141 -5.16 20.44 -11.70
N LEU A 142 -4.68 21.38 -10.89
CA LEU A 142 -3.40 21.24 -10.17
C LEU A 142 -3.50 20.37 -8.90
N ASN A 143 -4.73 20.04 -8.47
CA ASN A 143 -4.98 19.27 -7.27
C ASN A 143 -4.87 17.76 -7.57
N VAL A 144 -3.68 17.32 -7.93
CA VAL A 144 -3.35 15.90 -8.18
C VAL A 144 -2.59 15.33 -6.99
N GLY A 145 -2.99 14.13 -6.54
CA GLY A 145 -2.35 13.43 -5.43
C GLY A 145 -2.40 14.24 -4.14
N TYR A 146 -1.29 14.30 -3.40
CA TYR A 146 -1.22 14.98 -2.10
C TYR A 146 -1.72 16.43 -2.10
N ARG A 147 -1.58 17.16 -3.23
CA ARG A 147 -2.09 18.54 -3.35
C ARG A 147 -3.59 18.63 -3.11
N TYR A 148 -4.35 17.66 -3.62
CA TYR A 148 -5.78 17.58 -3.36
C TYR A 148 -6.07 17.33 -1.88
N TYR A 149 -5.44 16.30 -1.31
CA TYR A 149 -5.71 15.90 0.07
C TYR A 149 -5.33 16.99 1.07
N GLU A 150 -4.21 17.68 0.87
CA GLU A 150 -3.78 18.81 1.70
C GLU A 150 -4.68 20.03 1.53
N THR A 151 -5.00 20.43 0.29
CA THR A 151 -5.81 21.63 0.02
C THR A 151 -7.22 21.51 0.58
N TYR A 152 -7.82 20.32 0.47
CA TYR A 152 -9.20 20.07 0.91
C TYR A 152 -9.29 19.33 2.24
N GLN A 153 -8.17 19.16 2.95
CA GLN A 153 -8.09 18.51 4.26
C GLN A 153 -8.81 17.15 4.31
N LYS A 154 -8.47 16.28 3.35
CA LYS A 154 -9.05 14.94 3.22
C LYS A 154 -8.17 13.91 3.91
N ASP A 155 -8.81 12.98 4.61
CA ASP A 155 -8.12 11.87 5.24
C ASP A 155 -7.54 10.90 4.20
N VAL A 156 -6.40 10.31 4.55
CA VAL A 156 -5.68 9.34 3.72
C VAL A 156 -5.24 8.17 4.60
N ALA A 157 -5.09 6.98 4.01
CA ALA A 157 -4.53 5.85 4.74
C ALA A 157 -3.05 6.11 5.05
N PHE A 158 -2.30 6.52 4.04
CA PHE A 158 -0.90 6.91 4.18
C PHE A 158 -0.59 8.11 3.26
N PRO A 159 -0.01 9.21 3.79
CA PRO A 159 0.28 10.39 2.99
C PRO A 159 1.48 10.18 2.06
N PHE A 160 1.58 11.02 1.03
CA PHE A 160 2.78 11.13 0.21
C PHE A 160 4.01 11.37 1.09
N GLY A 161 5.12 10.70 0.77
CA GLY A 161 6.35 10.77 1.57
C GLY A 161 6.33 9.95 2.87
N HIS A 162 5.24 9.27 3.21
CA HIS A 162 5.21 8.37 4.38
C HIS A 162 6.18 7.20 4.20
N GLY A 163 6.78 6.76 5.31
CA GLY A 163 7.68 5.61 5.35
C GLY A 163 8.28 5.44 6.74
N LEU A 164 8.32 4.21 7.22
CA LEU A 164 8.90 3.90 8.53
C LEU A 164 10.35 3.41 8.38
N SER A 165 11.04 3.33 9.51
CA SER A 165 12.40 2.81 9.62
C SER A 165 12.51 2.00 10.92
N TYR A 166 13.46 1.08 10.98
CA TYR A 166 13.78 0.36 12.23
C TYR A 166 14.53 1.23 13.25
N THR A 167 14.88 2.47 12.90
CA THR A 167 15.47 3.45 13.81
C THR A 167 14.71 4.77 13.78
N LYS A 168 15.09 5.69 14.66
CA LYS A 168 14.48 7.02 14.80
C LYS A 168 15.44 8.09 14.28
N PHE A 169 14.86 9.14 13.71
CA PHE A 169 15.58 10.32 13.21
C PHE A 169 14.91 11.58 13.74
N GLU A 170 15.70 12.63 13.93
CA GLU A 170 15.23 13.97 14.29
C GLU A 170 15.96 15.00 13.43
N TYR A 171 15.24 16.03 12.98
CA TYR A 171 15.79 17.15 12.23
C TYR A 171 15.81 18.39 13.11
N GLN A 172 16.95 19.06 13.18
CA GLN A 172 17.15 20.25 13.99
C GLN A 172 17.95 21.31 13.24
N ASN A 173 17.87 22.57 13.68
CA ASN A 173 18.63 23.70 13.13
C ASN A 173 18.41 23.92 11.62
N LEU A 174 17.17 23.78 11.15
CA LEU A 174 16.82 24.12 9.76
C LEU A 174 17.03 25.61 9.52
N VAL A 175 17.84 25.96 8.51
CA VAL A 175 18.09 27.35 8.11
C VAL A 175 17.65 27.52 6.66
N ALA A 176 16.70 28.42 6.44
CA ALA A 176 16.32 28.91 5.11
C ALA A 176 16.76 30.36 4.97
N LYS A 177 17.36 30.71 3.82
CA LYS A 177 17.75 32.09 3.50
C LYS A 177 17.10 32.48 2.19
N VAL A 178 16.39 33.61 2.20
CA VAL A 178 15.95 34.24 0.96
C VAL A 178 17.18 34.83 0.29
N VAL A 179 17.57 34.24 -0.83
CA VAL A 179 18.54 34.84 -1.74
C VAL A 179 17.72 35.66 -2.74
N LYS A 180 18.01 36.95 -2.89
CA LYS A 180 17.39 37.74 -3.96
C LYS A 180 17.75 37.07 -5.28
N ASP A 181 16.74 36.82 -6.10
CA ASP A 181 16.95 36.37 -7.46
C ASP A 181 17.84 37.40 -8.17
N THR A 182 18.79 36.93 -9.00
CA THR A 182 19.67 37.83 -9.74
C THR A 182 18.95 38.41 -10.94
N GLU A 183 18.00 39.32 -10.71
CA GLU A 183 17.50 40.35 -11.66
C GLU A 183 17.07 41.62 -10.92
#